data_AF-A0A2G9LLQ0-F1
#
_entry.id   AF-A0A2G9LLQ0-F1
#
_cell.length_a   1.000
_cell.length_b   1.000
_cell.length_c   1.000
_cell.angle_alpha   90.00
_cell.angle_beta   90.00
_cell.angle_gamma   90.00
#
_symmetry.space_group_name_H-M   'P 1'
#
loop_
_entity.id
_entity.type
_entity.pdbx_description
1 polymer ?
#
loop_
_entity_poly.entity_id
_entity_poly.type
_entity_poly.pdbx_seq_one_letter_code
_entity_poly.pdbx_strand_id
1 'polypeptide(L)'
;MKKVTGILSGTRILCRDKSTIEKYIFLGDEAKKLGGFSVIEGLYLIEKGTLEVYDKNRIINFATLLEKGKNLTRDENFYIKYVVFRDLMSKGYMPATGFKFGVDFRVYDKKEEIKTAKTYEKNEKNISHSSNRMHSKFLIKVVPEEYISSFPGIAGDIRLAKAVNKNLIYAVVDKDSDILYYGIDIAKI
;
A
#
# COMPACT_ATOMS: atom_id res chain seq x y z
N MET A 1 -22.12 7.64 -8.76
CA MET A 1 -21.82 6.41 -7.99
C MET A 1 -22.15 6.66 -6.53
N LYS A 2 -22.77 5.70 -5.82
CA LYS A 2 -23.03 5.82 -4.37
C LYS A 2 -21.68 5.74 -3.63
N LYS A 3 -21.39 6.73 -2.78
CA LYS A 3 -20.15 6.74 -1.98
C LYS A 3 -20.22 5.66 -0.91
N VAL A 4 -19.06 5.06 -0.64
CA VAL A 4 -18.86 4.14 0.48
C VAL A 4 -18.83 4.96 1.75
N THR A 5 -19.42 4.46 2.84
CA THR A 5 -19.29 5.08 4.16
C THR A 5 -18.48 4.20 5.09
N GLY A 6 -17.57 4.81 5.83
CA GLY A 6 -16.74 4.12 6.81
C GLY A 6 -16.58 4.92 8.10
N ILE A 7 -16.28 4.22 9.20
CA ILE A 7 -16.04 4.83 10.52
C ILE A 7 -14.57 4.69 10.86
N LEU A 8 -13.91 5.79 11.20
CA LEU A 8 -12.53 5.78 11.68
C LEU A 8 -12.46 5.11 13.06
N SER A 9 -11.62 4.08 13.17
CA SER A 9 -11.35 3.33 14.40
C SER A 9 -9.87 3.02 14.49
N GLY A 10 -9.14 3.81 15.29
CA GLY A 10 -7.68 3.75 15.34
C GLY A 10 -7.08 4.00 13.95
N THR A 11 -6.11 3.18 13.54
CA THR A 11 -5.41 3.27 12.24
C THR A 11 -6.19 2.65 11.06
N ARG A 12 -7.50 2.39 11.24
CA ARG A 12 -8.35 1.78 10.20
C ARG A 12 -9.68 2.50 10.05
N ILE A 13 -10.29 2.34 8.88
CA ILE A 13 -11.63 2.83 8.54
C ILE A 13 -12.51 1.63 8.27
N LEU A 14 -13.42 1.33 9.20
CA LEU A 14 -14.30 0.17 9.15
C LEU A 14 -15.51 0.45 8.27
N CYS A 15 -15.80 -0.45 7.32
CA CYS A 15 -16.92 -0.33 6.40
C CYS A 15 -17.87 -1.51 6.62
N ARG A 16 -19.18 -1.24 6.71
CA ARG A 16 -20.18 -2.30 6.94
C ARG A 16 -20.47 -3.14 5.69
N ASP A 17 -20.37 -2.53 4.51
CA ASP A 17 -20.73 -3.18 3.25
C ASP A 17 -19.53 -3.93 2.64
N LYS A 18 -19.54 -5.26 2.79
CA LYS A 18 -18.52 -6.15 2.24
C LYS A 18 -18.45 -6.12 0.72
N SER A 19 -19.59 -6.00 0.02
CA SER A 19 -19.63 -6.00 -1.45
C SER A 19 -18.85 -4.82 -2.05
N THR A 20 -18.83 -3.73 -1.31
CA THR A 20 -18.14 -2.51 -1.69
C THR A 20 -16.64 -2.59 -1.40
N ILE A 21 -16.25 -3.22 -0.28
CA ILE A 21 -14.83 -3.52 0.01
C ILE A 21 -14.25 -4.42 -1.08
N GLU A 22 -15.03 -5.39 -1.58
CA GLU A 22 -14.60 -6.31 -2.63
C GLU A 22 -14.26 -5.60 -3.94
N LYS A 23 -14.92 -4.48 -4.26
CA LYS A 23 -14.59 -3.66 -5.44
C LYS A 23 -13.20 -3.02 -5.34
N TYR A 24 -12.70 -2.84 -4.12
CA TYR A 24 -11.39 -2.25 -3.84
C TYR A 24 -10.38 -3.27 -3.32
N ILE A 25 -10.54 -4.56 -3.65
CA ILE A 25 -9.57 -5.63 -3.34
C ILE A 25 -8.16 -5.27 -3.80
N PHE A 26 -8.02 -4.43 -4.84
CA PHE A 26 -6.73 -3.97 -5.32
C PHE A 26 -5.94 -3.09 -4.34
N LEU A 27 -6.57 -2.59 -3.27
CA LEU A 27 -5.88 -1.88 -2.17
C LEU A 27 -5.20 -2.86 -1.17
N GLY A 28 -5.36 -4.17 -1.37
CA GLY A 28 -4.71 -5.22 -0.60
C GLY A 28 -5.67 -6.17 0.11
N ASP A 29 -5.28 -7.44 0.21
CA ASP A 29 -6.04 -8.54 0.85
C ASP A 29 -6.49 -8.25 2.30
N GLU A 30 -5.82 -7.33 2.98
CA GLU A 30 -6.11 -6.98 4.37
C GLU A 30 -7.44 -6.24 4.52
N ALA A 31 -7.86 -5.48 3.50
CA ALA A 31 -9.12 -4.78 3.55
C ALA A 31 -10.30 -5.75 3.64
N LYS A 32 -10.23 -6.86 2.89
CA LYS A 32 -11.23 -7.92 2.88
C LYS A 32 -11.26 -8.71 4.19
N LYS A 33 -10.10 -9.00 4.78
CA LYS A 33 -10.00 -9.76 6.05
C LYS A 33 -10.48 -8.97 7.26
N LEU A 34 -10.18 -7.66 7.29
CA LEU A 34 -10.42 -6.80 8.45
C LEU A 34 -11.69 -5.94 8.32
N GLY A 35 -12.42 -6.03 7.20
CA GLY A 35 -13.68 -5.31 7.01
C GLY A 35 -13.52 -3.80 6.89
N GLY A 36 -12.44 -3.32 6.28
CA GLY A 36 -12.19 -1.88 6.16
C GLY A 36 -10.81 -1.53 5.63
N PHE A 37 -10.53 -0.24 5.48
CA PHE A 37 -9.31 0.27 4.86
C PHE A 37 -8.27 0.73 5.90
N SER A 38 -6.99 0.76 5.55
CA SER A 38 -6.00 1.53 6.32
C SER A 38 -6.26 3.04 6.16
N VAL A 39 -5.69 3.89 7.03
CA VAL A 39 -5.84 5.35 6.88
C VAL A 39 -5.28 5.84 5.54
N ILE A 40 -4.14 5.29 5.08
CA ILE A 40 -3.53 5.65 3.78
C ILE A 40 -4.45 5.29 2.62
N GLU A 41 -5.04 4.09 2.62
CA GLU A 41 -6.04 3.67 1.64
C GLU A 41 -7.28 4.57 1.68
N GLY A 42 -7.73 4.94 2.88
CA GLY A 42 -8.85 5.85 3.09
C GLY A 42 -8.60 7.24 2.52
N LEU A 43 -7.41 7.80 2.71
CA LEU A 43 -7.00 9.07 2.12
C LEU A 43 -7.14 9.05 0.60
N TYR A 44 -6.63 7.99 -0.04
CA TYR A 44 -6.75 7.81 -1.47
C TYR A 44 -8.21 7.71 -1.93
N LEU A 45 -9.06 6.98 -1.20
CA LEU A 45 -10.47 6.84 -1.54
C LEU A 45 -11.29 8.13 -1.31
N ILE A 46 -10.94 8.93 -0.30
CA ILE A 46 -11.52 10.28 -0.11
C ILE A 46 -11.12 11.17 -1.29
N GLU A 47 -9.84 11.17 -1.68
CA GLU A 47 -9.33 11.95 -2.81
C GLU A 47 -10.03 11.57 -4.14
N LYS A 48 -10.31 10.27 -4.35
CA LYS A 48 -11.11 9.80 -5.50
C LYS A 48 -12.61 10.07 -5.38
N GLY A 49 -13.07 10.65 -4.26
CA GLY A 49 -14.47 10.95 -4.02
C GLY A 49 -15.36 9.72 -3.81
N THR A 50 -14.76 8.55 -3.53
CA THR A 50 -15.46 7.28 -3.42
C THR A 50 -15.78 6.89 -1.98
N LEU A 51 -15.13 7.47 -0.98
CA LEU A 51 -15.33 7.16 0.44
C LEU A 51 -15.68 8.43 1.25
N GLU A 52 -16.66 8.30 2.14
CA GLU A 52 -16.95 9.24 3.21
C GLU A 52 -16.59 8.60 4.54
N VAL A 53 -15.75 9.28 5.32
CA VAL A 53 -15.26 8.78 6.60
C VAL A 53 -15.89 9.58 7.74
N TYR A 54 -16.43 8.85 8.70
CA TYR A 54 -16.98 9.40 9.93
C TYR A 54 -15.99 9.19 11.09
N ASP A 55 -15.68 10.26 11.81
CA ASP A 55 -15.10 10.17 13.15
C ASP A 55 -16.20 10.50 14.15
N LYS A 56 -16.63 9.48 14.90
CA LYS A 56 -17.84 9.51 15.73
C LYS A 56 -19.06 9.89 14.87
N ASN A 57 -19.58 11.11 15.02
CA ASN A 57 -20.76 11.61 14.30
C ASN A 57 -20.43 12.70 13.26
N ARG A 58 -19.15 12.97 12.99
CA ARG A 58 -18.73 14.02 12.04
C ARG A 58 -18.04 13.41 10.84
N ILE A 59 -18.42 13.89 9.65
CA ILE A 59 -17.68 13.60 8.43
C ILE A 59 -16.36 14.35 8.50
N ILE A 60 -15.26 13.65 8.22
CA ILE A 60 -13.93 14.24 8.16
C ILE A 60 -13.46 14.32 6.71
N ASN A 61 -12.78 15.41 6.37
CA ASN A 61 -12.20 15.61 5.05
C ASN A 61 -10.79 15.01 4.97
N PHE A 62 -10.18 15.12 3.79
CA PHE A 62 -8.83 14.63 3.52
C PHE A 62 -7.79 15.17 4.52
N ALA A 63 -7.75 16.49 4.73
CA ALA A 63 -6.76 17.13 5.60
C ALA A 63 -6.89 16.64 7.06
N THR A 64 -8.12 16.55 7.57
CA THR A 64 -8.38 16.04 8.93
C THR A 64 -8.00 14.56 9.05
N LEU A 65 -8.28 13.73 8.03
CA LEU A 65 -7.87 12.33 8.06
C LEU A 65 -6.35 12.18 7.99
N LEU A 66 -5.65 13.04 7.23
CA LEU A 66 -4.20 13.03 7.09
C LEU A 66 -3.52 13.33 8.44
N GLU A 67 -3.96 14.40 9.10
CA GLU A 67 -3.47 14.77 10.43
C GLU A 67 -3.73 13.66 11.46
N LYS A 68 -4.94 13.10 11.47
CA LYS A 68 -5.29 11.96 12.34
C LYS A 68 -4.41 10.76 12.04
N GLY A 69 -4.21 10.42 10.77
CA GLY A 69 -3.35 9.31 10.34
C GLY A 69 -1.93 9.45 10.85
N LYS A 70 -1.32 10.63 10.66
CA LYS A 70 0.01 10.97 11.18
C LYS A 70 0.08 10.77 12.70
N ASN A 71 -0.89 11.33 13.44
CA ASN A 71 -0.92 11.24 14.91
C ASN A 71 -1.16 9.81 15.43
N LEU A 72 -2.03 9.04 14.77
CA LEU A 72 -2.39 7.68 15.19
C LEU A 72 -1.26 6.68 14.94
N THR A 73 -0.51 6.87 13.84
CA THR A 73 0.64 6.03 13.47
C THR A 73 1.93 6.46 14.14
N ARG A 74 2.02 7.71 14.61
CA ARG A 74 3.25 8.36 15.09
C ARG A 74 4.38 8.32 14.05
N ASP A 75 3.99 8.37 12.78
CA ASP A 75 4.89 8.25 11.65
C ASP A 75 5.12 9.64 11.04
N GLU A 76 6.31 10.19 11.23
CA GLU A 76 6.66 11.51 10.68
C GLU A 76 6.63 11.52 9.15
N ASN A 77 6.90 10.36 8.53
CA ASN A 77 6.89 10.15 7.09
C ASN A 77 5.50 9.79 6.54
N PHE A 78 4.44 9.87 7.35
CA PHE A 78 3.09 9.45 6.94
C PHE A 78 2.59 10.14 5.66
N TYR A 79 2.86 11.44 5.52
CA TYR A 79 2.47 12.20 4.33
C TYR A 79 3.18 11.71 3.06
N ILE A 80 4.51 11.59 3.10
CA ILE A 80 5.29 11.12 1.93
C ILE A 80 4.97 9.67 1.58
N LYS A 81 4.62 8.82 2.56
CA LYS A 81 4.09 7.47 2.31
C LYS A 81 2.78 7.50 1.55
N TYR A 82 1.88 8.42 1.87
CA TYR A 82 0.65 8.62 1.10
C TYR A 82 0.95 9.15 -0.31
N VAL A 83 1.89 10.09 -0.47
CA VAL A 83 2.33 10.59 -1.79
C VAL A 83 2.80 9.44 -2.69
N VAL A 84 3.66 8.56 -2.17
CA VAL A 84 4.13 7.35 -2.87
C VAL A 84 3.01 6.37 -3.13
N PHE A 85 2.11 6.15 -2.15
CA PHE A 85 0.96 5.27 -2.33
C PHE A 85 0.07 5.73 -3.49
N ARG A 86 -0.25 7.03 -3.55
CA ARG A 86 -1.06 7.64 -4.60
C ARG A 86 -0.40 7.49 -5.97
N ASP A 87 0.91 7.76 -6.07
CA ASP A 87 1.66 7.63 -7.32
C ASP A 87 1.65 6.18 -7.83
N LEU A 88 1.98 5.21 -6.98
CA LEU A 88 1.95 3.78 -7.33
C LEU A 88 0.57 3.35 -7.82
N MET A 89 -0.49 3.76 -7.12
CA MET A 89 -1.88 3.47 -7.50
C MET A 89 -2.22 4.08 -8.87
N SER A 90 -1.78 5.31 -9.14
CA SER A 90 -2.01 5.99 -10.41
C SER A 90 -1.30 5.31 -11.59
N LYS A 91 -0.11 4.74 -11.34
CA LYS A 91 0.67 3.96 -12.32
C LYS A 91 0.13 2.54 -12.53
N GLY A 92 -0.93 2.16 -11.82
CA GLY A 92 -1.56 0.85 -11.93
C GLY A 92 -0.85 -0.24 -11.13
N TYR A 93 -0.05 0.12 -10.15
CA TYR A 93 0.46 -0.82 -9.16
C TYR A 93 -0.51 -0.99 -8.00
N MET A 94 -0.30 -2.05 -7.23
CA MET A 94 -1.08 -2.37 -6.04
C MET A 94 -0.16 -2.43 -4.83
N PRO A 95 0.06 -1.30 -4.13
CA PRO A 95 0.78 -1.29 -2.87
C PRO A 95 -0.04 -1.95 -1.76
N ALA A 96 0.59 -2.86 -1.02
CA ALA A 96 0.10 -3.38 0.24
C ALA A 96 1.14 -3.12 1.33
N THR A 97 0.78 -3.28 2.60
CA THR A 97 1.72 -3.06 3.72
C THR A 97 3.01 -3.88 3.57
N GLY A 98 4.15 -3.21 3.71
CA GLY A 98 5.48 -3.81 3.72
C GLY A 98 5.94 -4.25 5.11
N PHE A 99 5.13 -4.07 6.16
CA PHE A 99 5.53 -4.20 7.56
C PHE A 99 6.27 -5.51 7.90
N LYS A 100 5.82 -6.64 7.32
CA LYS A 100 6.46 -7.96 7.51
C LYS A 100 7.90 -8.05 6.96
N PHE A 101 8.28 -7.11 6.12
CA PHE A 101 9.57 -7.05 5.43
C PHE A 101 10.35 -5.79 5.79
N GLY A 102 10.02 -5.12 6.91
CA GLY A 102 10.77 -3.94 7.38
C GLY A 102 10.76 -2.74 6.43
N VAL A 103 9.83 -2.71 5.47
CA VAL A 103 9.65 -1.62 4.50
C VAL A 103 8.21 -1.11 4.54
N ASP A 104 7.92 -0.02 3.84
CA ASP A 104 6.61 0.62 3.89
C ASP A 104 5.58 -0.10 3.03
N PHE A 105 5.97 -0.46 1.80
CA PHE A 105 5.08 -1.12 0.86
C PHE A 105 5.72 -2.35 0.22
N ARG A 106 4.90 -3.36 -0.02
CA ARG A 106 5.15 -4.41 -1.00
C ARG A 106 4.24 -4.15 -2.18
N VAL A 107 4.79 -4.20 -3.39
CA VAL A 107 4.06 -3.76 -4.58
C VAL A 107 3.85 -4.91 -5.56
N TYR A 108 2.61 -5.04 -6.03
CA TYR A 108 2.21 -5.98 -7.07
C TYR A 108 1.93 -5.24 -8.38
N ASP A 109 2.24 -5.90 -9.50
CA ASP A 109 1.87 -5.42 -10.83
C ASP A 109 0.46 -5.89 -11.16
N LYS A 110 -0.47 -4.95 -11.33
CA LYS A 110 -1.89 -5.25 -11.64
C LYS A 110 -2.05 -6.01 -12.95
N LYS A 111 -1.15 -5.82 -13.93
CA LYS A 111 -1.22 -6.54 -15.21
C LYS A 111 -0.94 -8.03 -15.01
N GLU A 112 -0.08 -8.37 -14.06
CA GLU A 112 0.20 -9.77 -13.72
C GLU A 112 -0.94 -10.41 -12.94
N GLU A 113 -1.66 -9.63 -12.12
CA GLU A 113 -2.88 -10.10 -11.47
C GLU A 113 -3.95 -10.51 -12.47
N ILE A 114 -4.25 -9.62 -13.42
CA ILE A 114 -5.28 -9.86 -14.42
C ILE A 114 -4.91 -11.05 -15.32
N LYS A 115 -3.62 -11.23 -15.64
CA LYS A 115 -3.15 -12.40 -16.39
C LYS A 115 -3.35 -13.69 -15.60
N THR A 116 -2.95 -13.70 -14.33
CA THR A 116 -3.07 -14.87 -13.46
C THR A 116 -4.54 -15.25 -13.28
N ALA A 117 -5.42 -14.29 -12.99
CA ALA A 117 -6.86 -14.50 -12.85
C ALA A 117 -7.51 -15.10 -14.12
N LYS A 118 -7.15 -14.61 -15.31
CA LYS A 118 -7.65 -15.15 -16.59
C LYS A 118 -7.13 -16.55 -16.91
N THR A 119 -5.91 -16.90 -16.47
CA THR A 119 -5.38 -18.27 -16.62
C THR A 119 -6.15 -19.26 -15.72
N TYR A 120 -6.65 -18.80 -14.57
CA TYR A 120 -7.45 -19.60 -13.64
C TYR A 120 -8.83 -19.97 -14.18
N GLU A 121 -9.54 -19.04 -14.82
CA GLU A 121 -10.85 -19.29 -15.42
C GLU A 121 -10.82 -20.34 -16.54
N LYS A 122 -9.64 -20.61 -17.13
CA LYS A 122 -9.47 -21.64 -18.18
C LYS A 122 -9.23 -23.05 -17.64
N ASN A 123 -8.89 -23.22 -16.36
CA ASN A 123 -8.48 -24.50 -15.76
C ASN A 123 -9.39 -24.90 -14.58
N GLU A 124 -10.68 -25.08 -14.84
CA GLU A 124 -11.72 -25.32 -13.81
C GLU A 124 -11.71 -26.69 -13.10
N LYS A 125 -10.73 -27.59 -13.32
CA LYS A 125 -10.87 -28.99 -12.87
C LYS A 125 -10.00 -29.49 -11.71
N ASN A 126 -9.18 -28.68 -11.04
CA ASN A 126 -8.47 -29.12 -9.83
C ASN A 126 -7.98 -27.95 -8.97
N ILE A 127 -8.77 -27.46 -7.99
CA ILE A 127 -8.22 -26.57 -6.96
C ILE A 127 -8.86 -26.84 -5.60
N SER A 128 -8.30 -27.84 -4.91
CA SER A 128 -8.18 -27.76 -3.46
C SER A 128 -7.36 -26.52 -3.10
N HIS A 129 -7.94 -25.69 -2.23
CA HIS A 129 -7.37 -24.58 -1.45
C HIS A 129 -5.83 -24.51 -1.42
N SER A 130 -5.20 -23.97 -2.47
CA SER A 130 -3.80 -23.59 -2.44
C SER A 130 -3.66 -22.19 -3.02
N SER A 131 -3.33 -21.27 -2.11
CA SER A 131 -2.97 -19.90 -2.36
C SER A 131 -1.84 -19.81 -3.39
N ASN A 132 -2.17 -19.68 -4.67
CA ASN A 132 -1.20 -19.37 -5.71
C ASN A 132 -0.87 -17.88 -5.61
N ARG A 133 -0.02 -17.55 -4.64
CA ARG A 133 0.35 -16.19 -4.30
C ARG A 133 1.23 -15.64 -5.41
N MET A 134 0.70 -14.75 -6.22
CA MET A 134 1.55 -13.79 -6.90
C MET A 134 2.48 -13.14 -5.88
N HIS A 135 3.78 -13.24 -6.12
CA HIS A 135 4.77 -12.66 -5.25
C HIS A 135 4.91 -11.18 -5.62
N SER A 136 4.83 -10.28 -4.63
CA SER A 136 5.17 -8.86 -4.86
C SER A 136 6.58 -8.77 -5.46
N LYS A 137 6.76 -7.97 -6.51
CA LYS A 137 8.06 -7.84 -7.18
C LYS A 137 9.00 -6.90 -6.45
N PHE A 138 8.42 -5.86 -5.84
CA PHE A 138 9.17 -4.76 -5.25
C PHE A 138 8.82 -4.58 -3.78
N LEU A 139 9.84 -4.25 -3.00
CA LEU A 139 9.74 -3.73 -1.65
C LEU A 139 10.15 -2.26 -1.69
N ILE A 140 9.24 -1.38 -1.29
CA ILE A 140 9.42 0.07 -1.35
C ILE A 140 9.67 0.59 0.05
N LYS A 141 10.81 1.23 0.26
CA LYS A 141 11.14 2.02 1.44
C LYS A 141 10.99 3.49 1.09
N VAL A 142 10.10 4.19 1.77
CA VAL A 142 9.78 5.60 1.52
C VAL A 142 10.61 6.46 2.46
N VAL A 143 11.33 7.42 1.89
CA VAL A 143 12.23 8.30 2.63
C VAL A 143 12.13 9.74 2.11
N PRO A 144 12.32 10.76 2.95
CA PRO A 144 12.48 12.13 2.47
C PRO A 144 13.82 12.28 1.73
N GLU A 145 13.96 13.33 0.94
CA GLU A 145 15.20 13.67 0.24
C GLU A 145 16.39 13.82 1.19
N GLU A 146 16.18 14.35 2.40
CA GLU A 146 17.22 14.53 3.41
C GLU A 146 17.54 13.26 4.21
N TYR A 147 17.04 12.09 3.79
CA TYR A 147 17.27 10.85 4.50
C TYR A 147 18.73 10.44 4.54
N ILE A 148 19.24 10.27 5.76
CA ILE A 148 20.59 9.81 6.03
C ILE A 148 20.54 8.34 6.47
N SER A 149 21.36 7.50 5.84
CA SER A 149 21.55 6.10 6.24
C SER A 149 23.01 5.71 6.19
N SER A 150 23.38 4.76 7.04
CA SER A 150 24.70 4.15 7.00
C SER A 150 24.74 3.04 5.95
N PHE A 151 25.92 2.77 5.37
CA PHE A 151 26.08 1.64 4.46
C PHE A 151 25.61 0.29 5.05
N PRO A 152 25.87 -0.03 6.34
CA PRO A 152 25.28 -1.21 6.97
C PRO A 152 23.75 -1.23 7.00
N GLY A 153 23.11 -0.07 7.21
CA GLY A 153 21.64 0.05 7.17
C GLY A 153 21.09 -0.30 5.79
N ILE A 154 21.69 0.29 4.75
CA ILE A 154 21.34 -0.01 3.34
C ILE A 154 21.58 -1.49 3.03
N ALA A 155 22.73 -2.04 3.43
CA ALA A 155 23.05 -3.46 3.23
C ALA A 155 22.03 -4.39 3.94
N GLY A 156 21.55 -3.99 5.13
CA GLY A 156 20.50 -4.68 5.87
C GLY A 156 19.18 -4.74 5.10
N ASP A 157 18.75 -3.61 4.53
CA ASP A 157 17.53 -3.55 3.71
C ASP A 157 17.66 -4.44 2.47
N ILE A 158 18.81 -4.40 1.79
CA ILE A 158 19.07 -5.24 0.60
C ILE A 158 19.03 -6.72 0.99
N ARG A 159 19.67 -7.10 2.10
CA ARG A 159 19.66 -8.48 2.60
C ARG A 159 18.25 -8.97 2.89
N LEU A 160 17.42 -8.12 3.49
CA LEU A 160 16.02 -8.43 3.79
C LEU A 160 15.21 -8.64 2.50
N ALA A 161 15.41 -7.79 1.50
CA ALA A 161 14.75 -7.94 0.20
C ALA A 161 15.20 -9.19 -0.55
N LYS A 162 16.51 -9.50 -0.56
CA LYS A 162 17.07 -10.71 -1.18
C LYS A 162 16.60 -11.98 -0.48
N ALA A 163 16.47 -11.98 0.85
CA ALA A 163 15.98 -13.14 1.61
C ALA A 163 14.57 -13.57 1.19
N VAL A 164 13.76 -12.66 0.66
CA VAL A 164 12.41 -12.94 0.15
C VAL A 164 12.31 -12.90 -1.37
N ASN A 165 13.46 -12.90 -2.06
CA ASN A 165 13.62 -12.82 -3.51
C ASN A 165 12.83 -11.66 -4.15
N LYS A 166 13.04 -10.45 -3.62
CA LYS A 166 12.40 -9.21 -4.11
C LYS A 166 13.44 -8.13 -4.37
N ASN A 167 13.07 -7.19 -5.22
CA ASN A 167 13.88 -6.01 -5.50
C ASN A 167 13.56 -4.91 -4.49
N LEU A 168 14.60 -4.34 -3.87
CA LEU A 168 14.47 -3.18 -3.00
C LEU A 168 14.46 -1.91 -3.84
N ILE A 169 13.51 -1.02 -3.55
CA ILE A 169 13.43 0.30 -4.13
C ILE A 169 13.30 1.33 -3.01
N TYR A 170 14.14 2.36 -3.06
CA TYR A 170 13.95 3.57 -2.29
C TYR A 170 13.09 4.54 -3.07
N ALA A 171 11.96 4.94 -2.49
CA ALA A 171 11.14 6.04 -3.00
C ALA A 171 11.50 7.30 -2.22
N VAL A 172 12.33 8.14 -2.84
CA VAL A 172 12.79 9.41 -2.28
C VAL A 172 11.78 10.48 -2.68
N VAL A 173 11.26 11.20 -1.69
CA VAL A 173 10.26 12.25 -1.88
C VAL A 173 10.84 13.59 -1.45
N ASP A 174 10.79 14.58 -2.34
CA ASP A 174 11.26 15.94 -2.03
C ASP A 174 10.17 16.80 -1.34
N LYS A 175 10.48 18.08 -1.14
CA LYS A 175 9.56 19.04 -0.49
C LYS A 175 8.35 19.40 -1.34
N ASP A 176 8.48 19.31 -2.65
CA ASP A 176 7.43 19.60 -3.62
C ASP A 176 6.58 18.37 -3.95
N SER A 177 6.85 17.24 -3.28
CA SER A 177 6.19 15.94 -3.43
C SER A 177 6.48 15.24 -4.76
N ASP A 178 7.58 15.60 -5.42
CA ASP A 178 8.14 14.82 -6.53
C ASP A 178 8.83 13.56 -6.00
N ILE A 179 8.78 12.49 -6.79
CA ILE A 179 9.20 11.16 -6.36
C ILE A 179 10.27 10.60 -7.30
N LEU A 180 11.42 10.24 -6.73
CA LEU A 180 12.48 9.49 -7.41
C LEU A 180 12.57 8.08 -6.85
N TYR A 181 12.57 7.09 -7.75
CA TYR A 181 12.67 5.68 -7.39
C TYR A 181 14.07 5.14 -7.70
N TYR A 182 14.82 4.77 -6.66
CA TYR A 182 16.16 4.18 -6.78
C TYR A 182 16.11 2.68 -6.50
N GLY A 183 16.42 1.88 -7.52
CA GLY A 183 16.65 0.44 -7.34
C GLY A 183 18.04 0.22 -6.76
N ILE A 184 18.13 -0.52 -5.66
CA ILE A 184 19.41 -0.85 -5.03
C ILE A 184 19.61 -2.36 -5.07
N ASP A 185 20.77 -2.78 -5.60
CA ASP A 185 21.16 -4.19 -5.66
C ASP A 185 22.65 -4.36 -5.31
N ILE A 186 23.01 -5.58 -4.92
CA ILE A 186 24.40 -5.99 -4.73
C ILE A 186 25.06 -6.10 -6.10
N ALA A 187 26.09 -5.30 -6.33
CA ALA A 187 26.94 -5.45 -7.50
C ALA A 187 27.69 -6.80 -7.42
N LYS A 188 27.57 -7.60 -8.48
CA LYS A 188 28.47 -8.74 -8.68
C LYS A 188 29.73 -8.20 -9.34
N ILE A 189 30.82 -8.19 -8.59
CA ILE A 189 32.15 -7.81 -9.06
C ILE A 189 32.87 -9.09 -9.51
#